data_AF-A0A952AMH6-F1
#
_entry.id   AF-A0A952AMH6-F1
#
_cell.length_a   1.000
_cell.length_b   1.000
_cell.length_c   1.000
_cell.angle_alpha   90.00
_cell.angle_beta   90.00
_cell.angle_gamma   90.00
#
_symmetry.space_group_name_H-M   'P 1'
#
loop_
_entity.id
_entity.type
_entity.pdbx_description
1 polymer ?
#
loop_
_entity_poly.entity_id
_entity_poly.type
_entity_poly.pdbx_seq_one_letter_code
_entity_poly.pdbx_strand_id
1 'polypeptide(L)'
;MFLLFLMFLFCFSTWQIIWSREARFYEMLSFLFFSCSYFFYQYFIDDNRKYLYLLLFFIYIGTIFHPFFYSLLLLFTIYSIFNFYTKKDKAILVKVIILIFTIIITQLILKYFQGTNLALENIKKTIIPNVNIYNEFFVFGFLKYYLGVLFSQLGIIFLSFIFYLFYIFYLKKYKEFTFLSLLFLVNIISISFGYMAHSRYIYHLFGIITLFGGYNLFLFYEKFLDNKKYMLKIPIILILFSLIITTFSLSFFPKFFYNIDNSSPKPNFKSVYEFINKNYENDLIVSGFPHMCFWYNINDTSKCKYAIKVNLIGEKFSKNNFSNKITEDYTNTTYIENLNNIDYKKTLFVLDDLTIKNSINKKIIDEIKNNCLLIYSDLPGLEEYNFIGIWKCN
;
A
#
# COMPACT_ATOMS: atom_id res chain seq x y z
N MET A 1 -17.02 -12.97 -21.85
CA MET A 1 -16.29 -12.02 -22.73
C MET A 1 -16.17 -10.63 -22.11
N PHE A 2 -17.27 -9.98 -21.67
CA PHE A 2 -17.22 -8.65 -21.06
C PHE A 2 -16.36 -8.55 -19.79
N LEU A 3 -16.51 -9.49 -18.85
CA LEU A 3 -15.63 -9.57 -17.66
C LEU A 3 -14.16 -9.70 -18.04
N LEU A 4 -13.85 -10.50 -19.05
CA LEU A 4 -12.48 -10.69 -19.54
C LEU A 4 -11.92 -9.40 -20.17
N PHE A 5 -12.76 -8.64 -20.85
CA PHE A 5 -12.41 -7.31 -21.35
C PHE A 5 -12.17 -6.31 -20.20
N LEU A 6 -12.99 -6.33 -19.14
CA LEU A 6 -12.75 -5.49 -17.96
C LEU A 6 -11.45 -5.85 -17.25
N MET A 7 -11.15 -7.15 -17.11
CA MET A 7 -9.87 -7.62 -16.57
C MET A 7 -8.70 -7.16 -17.44
N PHE A 8 -8.84 -7.25 -18.77
CA PHE A 8 -7.82 -6.75 -19.70
C PHE A 8 -7.58 -5.26 -19.52
N LEU A 9 -8.64 -4.44 -19.46
CA LEU A 9 -8.50 -3.00 -19.19
C LEU A 9 -7.84 -2.75 -17.84
N PHE A 10 -8.21 -3.49 -16.78
CA PHE A 10 -7.62 -3.33 -15.46
C PHE A 10 -6.09 -3.49 -15.46
N CYS A 11 -5.55 -4.39 -16.27
CA CYS A 11 -4.10 -4.55 -16.47
C CYS A 11 -3.40 -3.30 -17.00
N PHE A 12 -4.10 -2.42 -17.73
CA PHE A 12 -3.57 -1.16 -18.25
C PHE A 12 -3.91 0.05 -17.38
N SER A 13 -4.54 -0.14 -16.22
CA SER A 13 -4.86 0.99 -15.35
C SER A 13 -3.57 1.65 -14.84
N THR A 14 -3.51 2.98 -14.88
CA THR A 14 -2.39 3.76 -14.36
C THR A 14 -2.08 3.38 -12.93
N TRP A 15 -3.09 3.12 -12.12
CA TRP A 15 -2.98 2.72 -10.72
C TRP A 15 -2.27 1.37 -10.58
N GLN A 16 -2.75 0.34 -11.27
CA GLN A 16 -2.11 -0.98 -11.24
C GLN A 16 -0.66 -0.92 -11.71
N ILE A 17 -0.38 -0.15 -12.76
CA ILE A 17 0.99 0.03 -13.26
C ILE A 17 1.85 0.81 -12.26
N ILE A 18 1.30 1.85 -11.64
CA ILE A 18 1.99 2.65 -10.63
C ILE A 18 2.41 1.79 -9.44
N TRP A 19 1.47 1.06 -8.86
CA TRP A 19 1.69 0.31 -7.63
C TRP A 19 2.44 -1.00 -7.87
N SER A 20 2.30 -1.62 -9.05
CA SER A 20 3.11 -2.79 -9.44
C SER A 20 4.58 -2.47 -9.69
N ARG A 21 4.90 -1.23 -10.10
CA ARG A 21 6.28 -0.79 -10.31
C ARG A 21 7.02 -0.47 -9.02
N GLU A 22 6.31 -0.27 -7.91
CA GLU A 22 6.95 -0.07 -6.63
C GLU A 22 7.39 -1.42 -6.03
N ALA A 23 8.64 -1.52 -5.59
CA ALA A 23 9.18 -2.67 -4.85
C ALA A 23 8.62 -2.73 -3.41
N ARG A 24 7.29 -2.68 -3.28
CA ARG A 24 6.55 -2.59 -2.01
C ARG A 24 5.52 -3.70 -1.85
N PHE A 25 5.54 -4.70 -2.73
CA PHE A 25 4.71 -5.92 -2.68
C PHE A 25 3.19 -5.70 -2.65
N TYR A 26 2.67 -4.53 -3.04
CA TYR A 26 1.21 -4.26 -3.04
C TYR A 26 0.44 -5.19 -3.98
N GLU A 27 1.02 -5.56 -5.10
CA GLU A 27 0.38 -6.51 -6.02
C GLU A 27 0.42 -7.94 -5.53
N MET A 28 1.52 -8.31 -4.88
CA MET A 28 1.61 -9.60 -4.20
C MET A 28 0.57 -9.66 -3.07
N LEU A 29 0.42 -8.59 -2.29
CA LEU A 29 -0.62 -8.43 -1.28
C LEU A 29 -2.01 -8.63 -1.89
N SER A 30 -2.34 -7.93 -2.99
CA SER A 30 -3.63 -8.04 -3.68
C SER A 30 -3.90 -9.46 -4.18
N PHE A 31 -2.92 -10.07 -4.85
CA PHE A 31 -3.02 -11.44 -5.38
C PHE A 31 -3.26 -12.46 -4.26
N LEU A 32 -2.43 -12.44 -3.21
CA LEU A 32 -2.54 -13.33 -2.07
C LEU A 32 -3.87 -13.11 -1.33
N PHE A 33 -4.30 -11.86 -1.17
CA PHE A 33 -5.54 -11.49 -0.50
C PHE A 33 -6.75 -12.07 -1.23
N PHE A 34 -6.85 -11.86 -2.55
CA PHE A 34 -7.95 -12.40 -3.34
C PHE A 34 -7.91 -13.91 -3.50
N SER A 35 -6.71 -14.50 -3.55
CA SER A 35 -6.57 -15.96 -3.52
C SER A 35 -7.13 -16.54 -2.22
N CYS A 36 -6.82 -15.93 -1.07
CA CYS A 36 -7.39 -16.34 0.22
C CYS A 36 -8.91 -16.18 0.26
N SER A 37 -9.44 -15.03 -0.15
CA SER A 37 -10.90 -14.81 -0.17
C SER A 37 -11.61 -15.81 -1.10
N TYR A 38 -11.05 -16.07 -2.28
CA TYR A 38 -11.60 -17.02 -3.24
C TYR A 38 -11.59 -18.45 -2.70
N PHE A 39 -10.43 -18.95 -2.24
CA PHE A 39 -10.34 -20.33 -1.73
C PHE A 39 -11.13 -20.55 -0.46
N PHE A 40 -11.26 -19.54 0.40
CA PHE A 40 -12.18 -19.60 1.54
C PHE A 40 -13.63 -19.74 1.09
N TYR A 41 -14.07 -18.91 0.14
CA TYR A 41 -15.44 -18.96 -0.38
C TYR A 41 -15.73 -20.29 -1.09
N GLN A 42 -14.78 -20.81 -1.88
CA GLN A 42 -14.92 -22.10 -2.56
C GLN A 42 -14.90 -23.28 -1.59
N TYR A 43 -14.00 -23.28 -0.61
CA TYR A 43 -14.00 -24.28 0.46
C TYR A 43 -15.34 -24.29 1.20
N PHE A 44 -15.94 -23.11 1.40
CA PHE A 44 -17.23 -22.97 2.05
C PHE A 44 -18.41 -23.51 1.22
N ILE A 45 -18.37 -23.38 -0.11
CA ILE A 45 -19.45 -23.89 -0.97
C ILE A 45 -19.30 -25.38 -1.25
N ASP A 46 -18.11 -25.80 -1.66
CA ASP A 46 -17.89 -27.14 -2.23
C ASP A 46 -17.40 -28.17 -1.21
N ASP A 47 -17.04 -27.74 0.01
CA ASP A 47 -16.41 -28.56 1.06
C ASP A 47 -15.19 -29.37 0.60
N ASN A 48 -14.50 -28.87 -0.43
CA ASN A 48 -13.35 -29.56 -1.01
C ASN A 48 -12.06 -29.20 -0.25
N ARG A 49 -11.44 -30.21 0.37
CA ARG A 49 -10.19 -30.07 1.14
C ARG A 49 -9.03 -29.47 0.33
N LYS A 50 -9.02 -29.62 -1.01
CA LYS A 50 -8.03 -28.95 -1.87
C LYS A 50 -8.04 -27.43 -1.67
N TYR A 51 -9.23 -26.82 -1.56
CA TYR A 51 -9.35 -25.39 -1.34
C TYR A 51 -8.91 -24.99 0.06
N LEU A 52 -9.11 -25.84 1.07
CA LEU A 52 -8.56 -25.61 2.42
C LEU A 52 -7.03 -25.59 2.40
N TYR A 53 -6.39 -26.56 1.74
CA TYR A 53 -4.92 -26.58 1.66
C TYR A 53 -4.35 -25.38 0.91
N LEU A 54 -5.00 -24.98 -0.20
CA LEU A 54 -4.62 -23.76 -0.92
C LEU A 54 -4.83 -22.51 -0.08
N LEU A 55 -5.96 -22.41 0.63
CA LEU A 55 -6.23 -21.31 1.57
C LEU A 55 -5.14 -21.22 2.64
N LEU A 56 -4.82 -22.35 3.30
CA LEU A 56 -3.78 -22.42 4.33
C LEU A 56 -2.41 -21.99 3.77
N PHE A 57 -2.06 -22.43 2.57
CA PHE A 57 -0.83 -22.02 1.90
C PHE A 57 -0.78 -20.51 1.64
N PHE A 58 -1.83 -19.95 1.03
CA PHE A 58 -1.87 -18.53 0.68
C PHE A 58 -1.96 -17.61 1.91
N ILE A 59 -2.73 -17.99 2.94
CA ILE A 59 -2.83 -17.18 4.16
C ILE A 59 -1.56 -17.27 4.99
N TYR A 60 -0.87 -18.40 4.98
CA TYR A 60 0.43 -18.54 5.60
C TYR A 60 1.46 -17.61 4.96
N ILE A 61 1.59 -17.67 3.63
CA ILE A 61 2.45 -16.75 2.88
C ILE A 61 2.04 -15.30 3.17
N GLY A 62 0.76 -14.97 3.03
CA GLY A 62 0.24 -13.63 3.25
C GLY A 62 0.56 -13.07 4.64
N THR A 63 0.37 -13.86 5.70
CA THR A 63 0.66 -13.42 7.08
C THR A 63 2.15 -13.22 7.37
N ILE A 64 3.05 -13.89 6.65
CA ILE A 64 4.50 -13.61 6.69
C ILE A 64 4.79 -12.28 6.00
N PHE A 65 4.18 -12.03 4.84
CA PHE A 65 4.45 -10.83 4.04
C PHE A 65 3.86 -9.56 4.65
N HIS A 66 2.65 -9.62 5.21
CA HIS A 66 1.96 -8.41 5.66
C HIS A 66 0.95 -8.66 6.79
N PRO A 67 0.92 -7.84 7.85
CA PRO A 67 -0.03 -8.01 8.96
C PRO A 67 -1.49 -7.80 8.54
N PHE A 68 -1.76 -7.11 7.42
CA PHE A 68 -3.11 -6.91 6.90
C PHE A 68 -3.88 -8.22 6.66
N PHE A 69 -3.20 -9.37 6.47
CA PHE A 69 -3.86 -10.67 6.34
C PHE A 69 -4.64 -11.10 7.58
N TYR A 70 -4.38 -10.53 8.76
CA TYR A 70 -5.22 -10.75 9.94
C TYR A 70 -6.66 -10.22 9.75
N SER A 71 -6.87 -9.23 8.87
CA SER A 71 -8.22 -8.77 8.50
C SER A 71 -9.04 -9.85 7.78
N LEU A 72 -8.40 -10.76 7.03
CA LEU A 72 -9.08 -11.90 6.41
C LEU A 72 -9.58 -12.89 7.45
N LEU A 73 -8.84 -13.09 8.54
CA LEU A 73 -9.31 -13.94 9.63
C LEU A 73 -10.55 -13.36 10.29
N LEU A 74 -10.57 -12.04 10.50
CA LEU A 74 -11.76 -11.33 10.98
C LEU A 74 -12.93 -11.51 10.02
N LEU A 75 -12.70 -11.30 8.70
CA LEU A 75 -13.70 -11.54 7.66
C LEU A 75 -14.27 -12.95 7.71
N PHE A 76 -13.41 -13.98 7.74
CA PHE A 76 -13.80 -15.38 7.75
C PHE A 76 -14.59 -15.73 9.02
N THR A 77 -14.21 -15.15 10.16
CA THR A 77 -14.91 -15.29 11.43
C THR A 77 -16.31 -14.70 11.37
N ILE A 78 -16.43 -13.42 10.96
CA ILE A 78 -17.73 -12.74 10.87
C ILE A 78 -18.66 -13.45 9.88
N TYR A 79 -18.13 -13.85 8.72
CA TYR A 79 -18.90 -14.59 7.71
C TYR A 79 -19.41 -15.93 8.24
N SER A 80 -18.59 -16.64 9.02
CA SER A 80 -18.93 -17.94 9.59
C SER A 80 -19.95 -17.81 10.72
N ILE A 81 -19.81 -16.80 11.57
CA ILE A 81 -20.79 -16.45 12.61
C ILE A 81 -22.14 -16.13 11.96
N PHE A 82 -22.16 -15.29 10.92
CA PHE A 82 -23.39 -14.96 10.19
C PHE A 82 -24.08 -16.21 9.62
N ASN A 83 -23.31 -17.10 8.98
CA ASN A 83 -23.88 -18.34 8.45
C ASN A 83 -24.35 -19.30 9.56
N PHE A 84 -23.65 -19.37 10.68
CA PHE A 84 -24.08 -20.14 11.83
C PHE A 84 -25.42 -19.63 12.36
N TYR A 85 -25.60 -18.32 12.53
CA TYR A 85 -26.88 -17.76 13.00
C TYR A 85 -28.02 -17.94 12.00
N THR A 86 -27.74 -17.77 10.71
CA THR A 86 -28.78 -17.84 9.67
C THR A 86 -29.17 -19.27 9.28
N LYS A 87 -28.24 -20.23 9.38
CA LYS A 87 -28.46 -21.62 8.93
C LYS A 87 -28.38 -22.67 10.01
N LYS A 88 -27.94 -22.31 11.22
CA LYS A 88 -27.66 -23.22 12.34
C LYS A 88 -26.63 -24.32 12.03
N ASP A 89 -25.80 -24.11 11.01
CA ASP A 89 -24.77 -25.07 10.62
C ASP A 89 -23.53 -24.92 11.53
N LYS A 90 -23.44 -25.81 12.52
CA LYS A 90 -22.33 -25.87 13.48
C LYS A 90 -21.00 -26.24 12.82
N ALA A 91 -21.02 -27.00 11.73
CA ALA A 91 -19.80 -27.49 11.09
C ALA A 91 -18.96 -26.34 10.54
N ILE A 92 -19.62 -25.28 10.05
CA ILE A 92 -18.97 -24.06 9.56
C ILE A 92 -18.14 -23.39 10.66
N LEU A 93 -18.71 -23.22 11.85
CA LEU A 93 -18.03 -22.56 12.96
C LEU A 93 -16.79 -23.35 13.38
N VAL A 94 -16.93 -24.68 13.49
CA VAL A 94 -15.82 -25.58 13.82
C VAL A 94 -14.71 -25.51 12.77
N LYS A 95 -15.04 -25.51 11.48
CA LYS A 95 -14.04 -25.38 10.39
C LYS A 95 -13.23 -24.09 10.51
N VAL A 96 -13.86 -22.97 10.83
CA VAL A 96 -13.16 -21.69 10.97
C VAL A 96 -12.37 -21.59 12.27
N ILE A 97 -12.86 -22.17 13.36
CA ILE A 97 -12.07 -22.31 14.60
C ILE A 97 -10.81 -23.12 14.31
N ILE A 98 -10.91 -24.26 13.62
CA ILE A 98 -9.77 -25.08 13.22
C ILE A 98 -8.81 -24.27 12.33
N LEU A 99 -9.32 -23.54 11.35
CA LEU A 99 -8.51 -22.68 10.46
C LEU A 99 -7.71 -21.64 11.26
N ILE A 100 -8.39 -20.89 12.13
CA ILE A 100 -7.76 -19.86 12.98
C ILE A 100 -6.74 -20.49 13.91
N PHE A 101 -7.08 -21.60 14.56
CA PHE A 101 -6.18 -22.30 15.48
C PHE A 101 -4.94 -22.83 14.76
N THR A 102 -5.11 -23.36 13.55
CA THR A 102 -3.99 -23.80 12.69
C THR A 102 -3.06 -22.62 12.41
N ILE A 103 -3.60 -21.47 11.98
CA ILE A 103 -2.80 -20.28 11.68
C ILE A 103 -2.07 -19.76 12.92
N ILE A 104 -2.75 -19.69 14.08
CA ILE A 104 -2.15 -19.26 15.35
C ILE A 104 -0.99 -20.21 15.73
N ILE A 105 -1.21 -21.53 15.67
CA ILE A 105 -0.15 -22.51 15.97
C ILE A 105 1.02 -22.35 15.02
N THR A 106 0.78 -22.23 13.72
CA THR A 106 1.86 -22.07 12.74
C THR A 106 2.68 -20.81 13.02
N GLN A 107 2.02 -19.70 13.38
CA GLN A 107 2.69 -18.45 13.76
C GLN A 107 3.48 -18.58 15.07
N LEU A 108 2.98 -19.32 16.06
CA LEU A 108 3.70 -19.60 17.30
C LEU A 108 4.95 -20.46 17.06
N ILE A 109 4.86 -21.46 16.19
CA ILE A 109 6.00 -22.29 15.77
C ILE A 109 7.05 -21.42 15.07
N LEU A 110 6.64 -20.54 14.15
CA LEU A 110 7.56 -19.60 13.49
C LEU A 110 8.23 -18.66 14.49
N LYS A 111 7.48 -18.14 15.46
CA LYS A 111 8.04 -17.33 16.54
C LYS A 111 9.15 -18.08 17.29
N TYR A 112 8.91 -19.35 17.61
CA TYR A 112 9.89 -20.20 18.30
C TYR A 112 11.17 -20.37 17.48
N PHE A 113 11.06 -20.63 16.18
CA PHE A 113 12.23 -20.84 15.31
C PHE A 113 12.96 -19.56 14.89
N GLN A 114 12.25 -18.44 14.72
CA GLN A 114 12.82 -17.18 14.25
C GLN A 114 13.31 -16.28 15.40
N GLY A 115 12.97 -16.58 16.66
CA GLY A 115 13.34 -15.78 17.83
C GLY A 115 12.69 -14.39 17.87
N THR A 116 11.81 -14.06 16.93
CA THR A 116 11.22 -12.72 16.79
C THR A 116 9.85 -12.63 17.46
N ASN A 117 9.65 -11.63 18.32
CA ASN A 117 8.34 -11.29 18.92
C ASN A 117 7.32 -10.69 17.91
N LEU A 118 7.66 -10.63 16.62
CA LEU A 118 6.93 -9.94 15.56
C LEU A 118 5.45 -10.36 15.46
N ALA A 119 5.14 -11.66 15.55
CA ALA A 119 3.77 -12.14 15.36
C ALA A 119 2.78 -11.59 16.40
N LEU A 120 3.13 -11.63 17.70
CA LEU A 120 2.24 -11.19 18.77
C LEU A 120 2.07 -9.66 18.79
N GLU A 121 3.15 -8.92 18.49
CA GLU A 121 3.07 -7.47 18.31
C GLU A 121 2.24 -7.07 17.10
N ASN A 122 2.39 -7.78 15.98
CA ASN A 122 1.62 -7.52 14.76
C ASN A 122 0.14 -7.82 14.96
N ILE A 123 -0.20 -8.92 15.65
CA ILE A 123 -1.58 -9.24 16.02
C ILE A 123 -2.15 -8.13 16.92
N LYS A 124 -1.43 -7.72 17.97
CA LYS A 124 -1.85 -6.61 18.84
C LYS A 124 -2.06 -5.32 18.04
N LYS A 125 -1.09 -4.92 17.21
CA LYS A 125 -1.14 -3.70 16.38
C LYS A 125 -2.26 -3.72 15.32
N THR A 126 -2.68 -4.91 14.87
CA THR A 126 -3.69 -5.04 13.80
C THR A 126 -5.10 -5.22 14.35
N ILE A 127 -5.28 -5.98 15.43
CA ILE A 127 -6.59 -6.30 16.00
C ILE A 127 -7.02 -5.27 17.05
N ILE A 128 -6.08 -4.81 17.87
CA ILE A 128 -6.31 -3.74 18.83
C ILE A 128 -5.74 -2.49 18.17
N PRO A 129 -6.55 -1.72 17.42
CA PRO A 129 -6.09 -0.42 16.95
C PRO A 129 -5.55 0.32 18.17
N ASN A 130 -4.35 0.87 18.07
CA ASN A 130 -3.80 1.70 19.13
C ASN A 130 -4.65 2.97 19.17
N VAL A 131 -5.81 2.92 19.84
CA VAL A 131 -6.77 4.03 20.02
C VAL A 131 -6.18 5.09 20.96
N ASN A 132 -4.92 4.96 21.37
CA ASN A 132 -4.21 5.98 22.10
C ASN A 132 -4.07 7.26 21.25
N ILE A 133 -5.01 8.17 21.50
CA ILE A 133 -4.89 9.63 21.40
C ILE A 133 -4.79 10.17 19.96
N TYR A 134 -5.74 9.81 19.11
CA TYR A 134 -6.11 10.67 17.97
C TYR A 134 -7.63 10.77 17.92
N ASN A 135 -8.13 12.00 18.08
CA ASN A 135 -9.54 12.39 18.25
C ASN A 135 -10.52 11.56 17.39
N GLU A 136 -11.76 11.37 17.87
CA GLU A 136 -12.87 10.78 17.09
C GLU A 136 -13.04 11.41 15.70
N PHE A 137 -12.67 12.68 15.54
CA PHE A 137 -12.57 13.40 14.27
C PHE A 137 -11.63 12.75 13.24
N PHE A 138 -10.57 12.09 13.70
CA PHE A 138 -9.55 11.45 12.87
C PHE A 138 -10.03 10.11 12.31
N VAL A 139 -10.78 9.36 13.11
CA VAL A 139 -11.31 8.04 12.74
C VAL A 139 -12.39 8.14 11.66
N PHE A 140 -13.42 8.95 11.90
CA PHE A 140 -14.42 9.25 10.87
C PHE A 140 -13.81 10.04 9.70
N GLY A 141 -12.75 10.81 9.96
CA GLY A 141 -11.96 11.50 8.95
C GLY A 141 -11.36 10.54 7.92
N PHE A 142 -10.76 9.43 8.34
CA PHE A 142 -10.21 8.43 7.40
C PHE A 142 -11.28 7.69 6.64
N LEU A 143 -12.36 7.24 7.29
CA LEU A 143 -13.45 6.59 6.57
C LEU A 143 -14.04 7.54 5.50
N LYS A 144 -14.28 8.80 5.86
CA LYS A 144 -14.72 9.84 4.93
C LYS A 144 -13.71 10.09 3.82
N TYR A 145 -12.42 10.13 4.15
CA TYR A 145 -11.33 10.27 3.18
C TYR A 145 -11.34 9.13 2.17
N TYR A 146 -11.36 7.87 2.63
CA TYR A 146 -11.34 6.70 1.78
C TYR A 146 -12.60 6.56 0.91
N LEU A 147 -13.78 6.82 1.48
CA LEU A 147 -15.00 6.90 0.68
C LEU A 147 -14.91 8.05 -0.33
N GLY A 148 -14.37 9.21 0.05
CA GLY A 148 -14.10 10.32 -0.86
C GLY A 148 -13.16 9.94 -1.99
N VAL A 149 -12.10 9.17 -1.72
CA VAL A 149 -11.18 8.62 -2.73
C VAL A 149 -11.93 7.66 -3.67
N LEU A 150 -12.74 6.73 -3.15
CA LEU A 150 -13.55 5.84 -3.99
C LEU A 150 -14.56 6.60 -4.86
N PHE A 151 -15.24 7.60 -4.31
CA PHE A 151 -16.20 8.41 -5.06
C PHE A 151 -15.51 9.29 -6.11
N SER A 152 -14.41 9.95 -5.76
CA SER A 152 -13.68 10.82 -6.69
C SER A 152 -12.96 10.06 -7.79
N GLN A 153 -12.39 8.88 -7.48
CA GLN A 153 -11.57 8.12 -8.43
C GLN A 153 -12.33 7.04 -9.21
N LEU A 154 -13.38 6.45 -8.64
CA LEU A 154 -14.17 5.39 -9.29
C LEU A 154 -15.60 5.83 -9.63
N GLY A 155 -16.15 6.85 -8.96
CA GLY A 155 -17.43 7.49 -9.29
C GLY A 155 -18.58 6.50 -9.56
N ILE A 156 -19.05 6.49 -10.82
CA ILE A 156 -20.16 5.63 -11.28
C ILE A 156 -19.85 4.14 -11.11
N ILE A 157 -18.60 3.72 -11.28
CA ILE A 157 -18.21 2.31 -11.12
C ILE A 157 -18.40 1.88 -9.65
N PHE A 158 -18.03 2.75 -8.71
CA PHE A 158 -18.23 2.49 -7.28
C PHE A 158 -19.72 2.47 -6.91
N LEU A 159 -20.50 3.42 -7.40
CA LEU A 159 -21.97 3.41 -7.21
C LEU A 159 -22.60 2.15 -7.80
N SER A 160 -22.17 1.72 -8.99
CA SER A 160 -22.65 0.50 -9.62
C SER A 160 -22.29 -0.75 -8.80
N PHE A 161 -21.12 -0.77 -8.16
CA PHE A 161 -20.77 -1.85 -7.23
C PHE A 161 -21.72 -1.89 -6.03
N ILE A 162 -22.07 -0.75 -5.45
CA ILE A 162 -23.07 -0.68 -4.36
C ILE A 162 -24.42 -1.21 -4.85
N PHE A 163 -24.88 -0.79 -6.04
CA PHE A 163 -26.12 -1.30 -6.63
C PHE A 163 -26.04 -2.80 -6.92
N TYR A 164 -24.88 -3.33 -7.30
CA TYR A 164 -24.69 -4.75 -7.50
C TYR A 164 -24.93 -5.55 -6.22
N LEU A 165 -24.43 -5.05 -5.08
CA LEU A 165 -24.69 -5.68 -3.78
C LEU A 165 -26.20 -5.71 -3.49
N PHE A 166 -26.92 -4.60 -3.68
CA PHE A 166 -28.38 -4.57 -3.55
C PHE A 166 -29.08 -5.49 -4.54
N TYR A 167 -28.57 -5.63 -5.77
CA TYR A 167 -29.12 -6.52 -6.78
C TYR A 167 -28.97 -8.00 -6.39
N ILE A 168 -27.79 -8.42 -5.90
CA ILE A 168 -27.58 -9.77 -5.38
C ILE A 168 -28.52 -10.04 -4.19
N PHE A 169 -28.67 -9.06 -3.30
CA PHE A 169 -29.63 -9.14 -2.19
C PHE A 169 -31.06 -9.34 -2.68
N TYR A 170 -31.50 -8.57 -3.68
CA TYR A 170 -32.82 -8.70 -4.32
C TYR A 170 -33.02 -10.09 -4.96
N LEU A 171 -31.98 -10.64 -5.61
CA LEU A 171 -31.98 -12.00 -6.14
C LEU A 171 -31.99 -13.10 -5.07
N LYS A 172 -32.04 -12.75 -3.78
CA LYS A 172 -32.00 -13.69 -2.64
C LYS A 172 -30.73 -14.55 -2.62
N LYS A 173 -29.65 -14.10 -3.29
CA LYS A 173 -28.32 -14.72 -3.26
C LYS A 173 -27.55 -14.25 -2.03
N TYR A 174 -28.13 -14.53 -0.85
CA TYR A 174 -27.66 -13.97 0.42
C TYR A 174 -26.22 -14.37 0.76
N LYS A 175 -25.74 -15.55 0.32
CA LYS A 175 -24.37 -15.98 0.60
C LYS A 175 -23.33 -15.10 -0.09
N GLU A 176 -23.52 -14.87 -1.39
CA GLU A 176 -22.70 -14.03 -2.26
C GLU A 176 -22.75 -12.58 -1.77
N PHE A 177 -23.96 -12.07 -1.50
CA PHE A 177 -24.16 -10.71 -1.00
C PHE A 177 -23.43 -10.49 0.31
N THR A 178 -23.65 -11.37 1.30
CA THR A 178 -23.01 -11.21 2.61
C THR A 178 -21.50 -11.33 2.50
N PHE A 179 -20.98 -12.27 1.69
CA PHE A 179 -19.54 -12.43 1.54
C PHE A 179 -18.89 -11.19 0.92
N LEU A 180 -19.41 -10.71 -0.22
CA LEU A 180 -18.86 -9.52 -0.91
C LEU A 180 -19.02 -8.25 -0.08
N SER A 181 -20.14 -8.09 0.63
CA SER A 181 -20.37 -6.93 1.49
C SER A 181 -19.41 -6.94 2.68
N LEU A 182 -19.23 -8.07 3.34
CA LEU A 182 -18.26 -8.20 4.44
C LEU A 182 -16.83 -8.04 3.94
N LEU A 183 -16.49 -8.60 2.77
CA LEU A 183 -15.18 -8.43 2.15
C LEU A 183 -14.88 -6.94 1.97
N PHE A 184 -15.80 -6.18 1.39
CA PHE A 184 -15.64 -4.74 1.23
C PHE A 184 -15.56 -4.00 2.58
N LEU A 185 -16.51 -4.23 3.49
CA LEU A 185 -16.61 -3.51 4.75
C LEU A 185 -15.42 -3.78 5.69
N VAL A 186 -15.05 -5.04 5.87
CA VAL A 186 -13.93 -5.43 6.75
C VAL A 186 -12.63 -4.83 6.25
N ASN A 187 -12.41 -4.77 4.92
CA ASN A 187 -11.24 -4.11 4.36
C ASN A 187 -11.26 -2.61 4.64
N ILE A 188 -12.36 -1.90 4.31
CA ILE A 188 -12.44 -0.46 4.55
C ILE A 188 -12.23 -0.13 6.01
N ILE A 189 -12.83 -0.89 6.92
CA ILE A 189 -12.63 -0.71 8.37
C ILE A 189 -11.17 -1.01 8.73
N SER A 190 -10.60 -2.12 8.27
CA SER A 190 -9.21 -2.46 8.60
C SER A 190 -8.20 -1.42 8.10
N ILE A 191 -8.46 -0.80 6.94
CA ILE A 191 -7.62 0.27 6.38
C ILE A 191 -7.85 1.60 7.11
N SER A 192 -9.10 1.93 7.42
CA SER A 192 -9.46 3.21 8.06
C SER A 192 -9.05 3.28 9.52
N PHE A 193 -9.06 2.13 10.21
CA PHE A 193 -8.79 2.03 11.64
C PHE A 193 -7.44 1.36 11.95
N GLY A 194 -6.79 0.77 10.95
CA GLY A 194 -5.48 0.13 11.11
C GLY A 194 -4.35 1.14 11.26
N TYR A 195 -3.19 0.66 11.71
CA TYR A 195 -1.97 1.46 11.90
C TYR A 195 -1.45 2.13 10.60
N MET A 196 -2.00 1.77 9.44
CA MET A 196 -1.51 2.18 8.12
C MET A 196 -2.57 2.97 7.35
N ALA A 197 -2.96 4.12 7.88
CA ALA A 197 -3.92 5.01 7.25
C ALA A 197 -3.31 5.81 6.08
N HIS A 198 -2.95 5.11 5.00
CA HIS A 198 -2.54 5.71 3.74
C HIS A 198 -3.48 5.29 2.60
N SER A 199 -3.79 6.24 1.70
CA SER A 199 -4.58 6.02 0.48
C SER A 199 -4.19 4.75 -0.26
N ARG A 200 -2.89 4.43 -0.29
CA ARG A 200 -2.35 3.25 -0.98
C ARG A 200 -2.96 1.91 -0.62
N TYR A 201 -3.44 1.75 0.61
CA TYR A 201 -4.05 0.49 1.04
C TYR A 201 -5.51 0.35 0.60
N ILE A 202 -6.12 1.35 -0.05
CA ILE A 202 -7.46 1.17 -0.65
C ILE A 202 -7.39 0.58 -2.06
N TYR A 203 -6.22 0.62 -2.70
CA TYR A 203 -6.12 0.26 -4.12
C TYR A 203 -6.27 -1.22 -4.40
N HIS A 204 -6.00 -2.12 -3.45
CA HIS A 204 -6.32 -3.54 -3.67
C HIS A 204 -7.82 -3.71 -3.92
N LEU A 205 -8.69 -2.93 -3.26
CA LEU A 205 -10.14 -2.99 -3.48
C LEU A 205 -10.58 -2.53 -4.87
N PHE A 206 -9.75 -1.77 -5.60
CA PHE A 206 -10.14 -1.22 -6.90
C PHE A 206 -10.48 -2.33 -7.89
N GLY A 207 -9.70 -3.39 -7.94
CA GLY A 207 -9.97 -4.52 -8.84
C GLY A 207 -11.35 -5.13 -8.62
N ILE A 208 -11.74 -5.36 -7.35
CA ILE A 208 -13.07 -5.87 -7.00
C ILE A 208 -14.16 -4.89 -7.43
N ILE A 209 -14.02 -3.61 -7.03
CA ILE A 209 -15.04 -2.60 -7.30
C ILE A 209 -15.21 -2.41 -8.82
N THR A 210 -14.13 -2.37 -9.58
CA THR A 210 -14.15 -2.25 -11.03
C THR A 210 -14.79 -3.45 -11.70
N LEU A 211 -14.44 -4.67 -11.29
CA LEU A 211 -14.99 -5.88 -11.90
C LEU A 211 -16.48 -6.03 -11.62
N PHE A 212 -16.90 -5.93 -10.36
CA PHE A 212 -18.30 -6.13 -9.98
C PHE A 212 -19.18 -4.92 -10.33
N GLY A 213 -18.66 -3.70 -10.16
CA GLY A 213 -19.35 -2.48 -10.60
C GLY A 213 -19.52 -2.46 -12.11
N GLY A 214 -18.49 -2.81 -12.88
CA GLY A 214 -18.56 -2.93 -14.33
C GLY A 214 -19.52 -4.04 -14.77
N TYR A 215 -19.48 -5.22 -14.14
CA TYR A 215 -20.40 -6.31 -14.43
C TYR A 215 -21.86 -5.93 -14.19
N ASN A 216 -22.14 -5.18 -13.12
CA ASN A 216 -23.50 -4.70 -12.85
C ASN A 216 -23.99 -3.67 -13.88
N LEU A 217 -23.12 -2.80 -14.38
CA LEU A 217 -23.47 -1.91 -15.50
C LEU A 217 -23.86 -2.73 -16.74
N PHE A 218 -23.14 -3.81 -17.01
CA PHE A 218 -23.46 -4.72 -18.10
C PHE A 218 -24.81 -5.42 -17.91
N LEU A 219 -25.09 -5.94 -16.70
CA LEU A 219 -26.39 -6.56 -16.40
C LEU A 219 -27.56 -5.58 -16.49
N PHE A 220 -27.38 -4.37 -15.97
CA PHE A 220 -28.39 -3.31 -16.07
C PHE A 220 -28.66 -2.99 -17.54
N TYR A 221 -27.61 -2.87 -18.33
CA TYR A 221 -27.71 -2.63 -19.76
C TYR A 221 -28.46 -3.76 -20.49
N GLU A 222 -28.08 -5.02 -20.26
CA GLU A 222 -28.67 -6.20 -20.92
C GLU A 222 -30.19 -6.25 -20.73
N LYS A 223 -30.68 -5.82 -19.57
CA LYS A 223 -32.11 -5.78 -19.27
C LYS A 223 -32.86 -4.59 -19.87
N PHE A 224 -32.19 -3.45 -20.09
CA PHE A 224 -32.86 -2.23 -20.54
C PHE A 224 -32.84 -2.03 -22.06
N LEU A 225 -31.93 -2.70 -22.78
CA LEU A 225 -31.80 -2.55 -24.22
C LEU A 225 -31.95 -3.90 -24.91
N ASP A 226 -33.20 -4.21 -25.31
CA ASP A 226 -33.59 -5.39 -26.11
C ASP A 226 -32.79 -5.54 -27.42
N ASN A 227 -32.10 -4.47 -27.84
CA ASN A 227 -31.39 -4.41 -29.11
C ASN A 227 -29.95 -4.91 -28.97
N LYS A 228 -29.73 -6.19 -29.28
CA LYS A 228 -28.43 -6.90 -29.24
C LYS A 228 -27.29 -6.15 -29.97
N LYS A 229 -27.61 -5.29 -30.95
CA LYS A 229 -26.63 -4.52 -31.75
C LYS A 229 -25.77 -3.56 -30.93
N TYR A 230 -26.26 -3.08 -29.79
CA TYR A 230 -25.54 -2.12 -28.93
C TYR A 230 -25.06 -2.71 -27.60
N MET A 231 -25.31 -4.01 -27.36
CA MET A 231 -25.06 -4.69 -26.08
C MET A 231 -23.67 -4.55 -25.48
N LEU A 232 -22.65 -4.47 -26.34
CA LEU A 232 -21.27 -4.28 -25.89
C LEU A 232 -20.85 -2.81 -25.92
N LYS A 233 -21.43 -1.99 -26.81
CA LYS A 233 -20.92 -0.64 -27.09
C LYS A 233 -21.22 0.35 -25.98
N ILE A 234 -22.41 0.32 -25.40
CA ILE A 234 -22.84 1.34 -24.43
C ILE A 234 -22.29 1.10 -23.02
N PRO A 235 -22.20 -0.13 -22.46
CA PRO A 235 -21.48 -0.35 -21.20
C PRO A 235 -20.02 0.07 -21.31
N ILE A 236 -19.39 -0.22 -22.46
CA ILE A 236 -18.03 0.25 -22.76
C ILE A 236 -18.00 1.77 -22.82
N ILE A 237 -18.96 2.44 -23.47
CA ILE A 237 -19.05 3.91 -23.49
C ILE A 237 -19.30 4.48 -22.09
N LEU A 238 -20.15 3.89 -21.26
CA LEU A 238 -20.41 4.36 -19.89
C LEU A 238 -19.21 4.16 -18.97
N ILE A 239 -18.48 3.05 -19.15
CA ILE A 239 -17.20 2.83 -18.49
C ILE A 239 -16.20 3.87 -18.98
N LEU A 240 -15.99 4.02 -20.30
CA LEU A 240 -15.11 5.03 -20.89
C LEU A 240 -15.49 6.45 -20.46
N PHE A 241 -16.78 6.77 -20.37
CA PHE A 241 -17.29 8.07 -19.95
C PHE A 241 -17.10 8.28 -18.45
N SER A 242 -17.33 7.25 -17.62
CA SER A 242 -16.97 7.31 -16.20
C SER A 242 -15.48 7.54 -16.02
N LEU A 243 -14.64 6.98 -16.90
CA LEU A 243 -13.19 7.14 -16.87
C LEU A 243 -12.71 8.50 -17.38
N ILE A 244 -13.47 9.11 -18.29
CA ILE A 244 -13.24 10.47 -18.75
C ILE A 244 -13.68 11.48 -17.67
N ILE A 245 -14.77 11.21 -16.95
CA ILE A 245 -15.32 12.10 -15.91
C ILE A 245 -14.57 12.00 -14.59
N THR A 246 -14.03 10.82 -14.21
CA THR A 246 -13.14 10.67 -13.06
C THR A 246 -11.77 11.28 -13.37
N THR A 247 -11.76 12.61 -13.43
CA THR A 247 -10.63 13.55 -13.29
C THR A 247 -9.24 12.90 -13.21
N PHE A 248 -8.56 12.85 -14.37
CA PHE A 248 -7.09 12.80 -14.58
C PHE A 248 -6.22 11.70 -13.89
N SER A 249 -6.76 10.94 -12.94
CA SER A 249 -5.99 10.06 -12.05
C SER A 249 -6.08 8.59 -12.44
N LEU A 250 -7.28 8.05 -12.71
CA LEU A 250 -7.48 6.69 -13.21
C LEU A 250 -7.61 6.69 -14.72
N SER A 251 -6.47 6.60 -15.41
CA SER A 251 -6.41 6.47 -16.86
C SER A 251 -6.06 5.03 -17.23
N PHE A 252 -6.66 4.53 -18.30
CA PHE A 252 -6.27 3.26 -18.93
C PHE A 252 -5.34 3.47 -20.13
N PHE A 253 -5.00 4.72 -20.43
CA PHE A 253 -4.03 5.04 -21.46
C PHE A 253 -2.62 4.97 -20.86
N PRO A 254 -1.69 4.27 -21.52
CA PRO A 254 -0.31 4.25 -21.09
C PRO A 254 0.24 5.68 -21.07
N LYS A 255 0.91 6.04 -19.98
CA LYS A 255 1.60 7.33 -19.86
C LYS A 255 3.10 7.09 -19.98
N PHE A 256 3.82 8.00 -20.64
CA PHE A 256 5.30 7.96 -20.61
C PHE A 256 5.83 8.11 -19.19
N PHE A 257 5.14 8.92 -18.37
CA PHE A 257 5.46 9.14 -16.96
C PHE A 257 4.23 8.92 -16.09
N TYR A 258 4.38 8.04 -15.10
CA TYR A 258 3.35 7.78 -14.10
C TYR A 258 3.75 8.49 -12.82
N ASN A 259 3.11 9.63 -12.54
CA ASN A 259 3.34 10.36 -11.30
C ASN A 259 2.46 9.75 -10.20
N ILE A 260 3.05 9.30 -9.09
CA ILE A 260 2.38 8.47 -8.08
C ILE A 260 1.56 9.32 -7.10
N ASP A 261 2.01 10.53 -6.82
CA ASP A 261 1.26 11.63 -6.21
C ASP A 261 2.25 12.77 -5.97
N ASN A 262 1.79 14.04 -5.97
CA ASN A 262 2.65 15.17 -5.58
C ASN A 262 3.14 15.05 -4.12
N SER A 263 2.46 14.25 -3.30
CA SER A 263 2.81 13.98 -1.90
C SER A 263 3.84 12.87 -1.72
N SER A 264 4.19 12.15 -2.80
CA SER A 264 5.24 11.12 -2.81
C SER A 264 6.34 11.49 -3.80
N PRO A 265 7.15 12.53 -3.52
CA PRO A 265 8.30 12.90 -4.33
C PRO A 265 9.12 11.69 -4.75
N LYS A 266 9.50 11.65 -6.03
CA LYS A 266 10.54 10.74 -6.53
C LYS A 266 11.72 11.58 -6.99
N PRO A 267 12.61 11.96 -6.07
CA PRO A 267 13.82 12.68 -6.45
C PRO A 267 14.63 11.87 -7.46
N ASN A 268 15.31 12.52 -8.40
CA ASN A 268 16.12 11.84 -9.41
C ASN A 268 17.46 11.37 -8.84
N PHE A 269 17.43 10.39 -7.95
CA PHE A 269 18.64 9.81 -7.34
C PHE A 269 19.64 9.33 -8.39
N LYS A 270 19.17 8.81 -9.53
CA LYS A 270 20.04 8.32 -10.59
C LYS A 270 20.96 9.43 -11.12
N SER A 271 20.40 10.58 -11.50
CA SER A 271 21.22 11.67 -12.06
C SER A 271 22.19 12.25 -11.03
N VAL A 272 21.76 12.34 -9.77
CA VAL A 272 22.60 12.78 -8.64
C VAL A 272 23.81 11.85 -8.46
N TYR A 273 23.59 10.55 -8.36
CA TYR A 273 24.70 9.61 -8.15
C TYR A 273 25.58 9.41 -9.38
N GLU A 274 25.03 9.52 -10.60
CA GLU A 274 25.84 9.58 -11.83
C GLU A 274 26.76 10.80 -11.83
N PHE A 275 26.27 11.96 -11.37
CA PHE A 275 27.09 13.16 -11.22
C PHE A 275 28.18 12.99 -10.16
N ILE A 276 27.87 12.41 -8.99
CA ILE A 276 28.85 12.13 -7.93
C ILE A 276 29.95 11.21 -8.45
N ASN A 277 29.58 10.08 -9.06
CA ASN A 277 30.54 9.10 -9.54
C ASN A 277 31.44 9.64 -10.66
N LYS A 278 30.95 10.59 -11.45
CA LYS A 278 31.75 11.23 -12.50
C LYS A 278 32.73 12.28 -11.98
N ASN A 279 32.37 13.02 -10.93
CA ASN A 279 33.11 14.23 -10.53
C ASN A 279 33.78 14.14 -9.15
N TYR A 280 33.36 13.21 -8.30
CA TYR A 280 33.73 13.14 -6.88
C TYR A 280 33.88 11.69 -6.43
N GLU A 281 34.67 10.91 -7.19
CA GLU A 281 34.79 9.48 -6.96
C GLU A 281 35.32 9.12 -5.57
N ASN A 282 36.15 9.96 -4.95
CA ASN A 282 36.78 9.65 -3.66
C ASN A 282 36.09 10.26 -2.43
N ASP A 283 35.00 11.03 -2.64
CA ASP A 283 34.34 11.72 -1.53
C ASP A 283 33.34 10.77 -0.84
N LEU A 284 33.21 10.94 0.48
CA LEU A 284 32.18 10.29 1.29
C LEU A 284 30.82 10.91 0.98
N ILE A 285 29.76 10.10 1.12
CA ILE A 285 28.39 10.52 0.86
C ILE A 285 27.58 10.39 2.15
N VAL A 286 26.98 11.50 2.54
CA VAL A 286 25.97 11.58 3.61
C VAL A 286 24.61 11.78 2.96
N SER A 287 23.68 10.84 3.16
CA SER A 287 22.33 10.94 2.59
C SER A 287 21.24 10.71 3.64
N GLY A 288 20.08 11.34 3.45
CA GLY A 288 18.85 10.97 4.18
C GLY A 288 18.29 9.60 3.77
N PHE A 289 18.73 9.05 2.64
CA PHE A 289 18.30 7.76 2.09
C PHE A 289 19.53 6.88 1.80
N PRO A 290 20.21 6.34 2.82
CA PRO A 290 21.47 5.60 2.64
C PRO A 290 21.33 4.36 1.75
N HIS A 291 20.17 3.70 1.73
CA HIS A 291 19.89 2.59 0.81
C HIS A 291 19.99 3.00 -0.68
N MET A 292 19.63 4.24 -1.02
CA MET A 292 19.83 4.75 -2.39
C MET A 292 21.31 4.92 -2.69
N CYS A 293 22.10 5.41 -1.72
CA CYS A 293 23.55 5.51 -1.87
C CYS A 293 24.18 4.14 -2.18
N PHE A 294 23.82 3.10 -1.43
CA PHE A 294 24.29 1.73 -1.68
C PHE A 294 23.89 1.20 -3.06
N TRP A 295 22.64 1.43 -3.47
CA TRP A 295 22.13 0.95 -4.76
C TRP A 295 22.93 1.52 -5.94
N TYR A 296 23.23 2.82 -5.91
CA TYR A 296 23.95 3.49 -7.00
C TYR A 296 25.48 3.43 -6.87
N ASN A 297 26.00 2.99 -5.73
CA ASN A 297 27.44 2.79 -5.49
C ASN A 297 27.75 1.34 -5.11
N ILE A 298 27.11 0.38 -5.79
CA ILE A 298 27.21 -1.04 -5.44
C ILE A 298 28.65 -1.57 -5.48
N ASN A 299 29.51 -0.98 -6.31
CA ASN A 299 30.91 -1.35 -6.45
C ASN A 299 31.81 -0.76 -5.36
N ASP A 300 31.35 0.28 -4.64
CA ASP A 300 32.07 0.92 -3.56
C ASP A 300 31.10 1.45 -2.49
N THR A 301 30.60 0.53 -1.68
CA THR A 301 29.70 0.84 -0.56
C THR A 301 30.41 1.61 0.56
N SER A 302 31.74 1.70 0.53
CA SER A 302 32.53 2.41 1.55
C SER A 302 32.32 3.93 1.51
N LYS A 303 31.74 4.46 0.43
CA LYS A 303 31.32 5.86 0.32
C LYS A 303 30.09 6.19 1.17
N CYS A 304 29.25 5.20 1.45
CA CYS A 304 27.94 5.39 2.08
C CYS A 304 27.99 5.10 3.60
N LYS A 305 28.94 5.67 4.33
CA LYS A 305 29.16 5.38 5.76
C LYS A 305 28.25 6.13 6.72
N TYR A 306 27.73 7.27 6.28
CA TYR A 306 27.01 8.20 7.13
C TYR A 306 25.62 8.54 6.56
N ALA A 307 24.65 8.76 7.44
CA ALA A 307 23.29 9.08 7.07
C ALA A 307 22.72 10.21 7.92
N ILE A 308 21.80 10.99 7.34
CA ILE A 308 20.98 11.94 8.09
C ILE A 308 19.71 11.22 8.54
N LYS A 309 19.35 11.45 9.80
CA LYS A 309 18.20 10.81 10.41
C LYS A 309 16.92 11.55 10.06
N VAL A 310 16.04 10.90 9.31
CA VAL A 310 14.79 11.49 8.80
C VAL A 310 13.57 10.82 9.46
N ASN A 311 12.62 11.62 9.93
CA ASN A 311 11.35 11.13 10.45
C ASN A 311 10.28 11.07 9.34
N LEU A 312 10.18 9.93 8.67
CA LEU A 312 9.20 9.71 7.61
C LEU A 312 7.75 9.48 8.11
N ILE A 313 7.54 9.35 9.43
CA ILE A 313 6.23 9.06 10.05
C ILE A 313 5.56 10.37 10.54
N GLY A 314 6.23 11.52 10.40
CA GLY A 314 5.74 12.84 10.82
C GLY A 314 6.09 13.18 12.27
N GLU A 315 6.12 14.49 12.59
CA GLU A 315 6.75 15.10 13.78
C GLU A 315 6.33 14.54 15.17
N LYS A 316 5.29 13.71 15.26
CA LYS A 316 4.71 13.23 16.54
C LYS A 316 4.98 11.78 16.91
N PHE A 317 5.53 10.93 16.03
CA PHE A 317 6.10 9.65 16.48
C PHE A 317 7.41 9.94 17.21
N SER A 318 7.43 9.64 18.51
CA SER A 318 8.31 10.27 19.50
C SER A 318 9.78 10.35 19.05
N LYS A 319 10.35 11.57 19.16
CA LYS A 319 11.80 11.78 19.09
C LYS A 319 12.56 10.75 19.94
N ASN A 320 11.96 10.27 21.05
CA ASN A 320 12.57 9.36 22.01
C ASN A 320 12.75 7.92 21.52
N ASN A 321 11.89 7.38 20.64
CA ASN A 321 12.06 6.00 20.15
C ASN A 321 13.06 5.93 19.00
N PHE A 322 13.15 6.99 18.21
CA PHE A 322 14.15 7.07 17.15
C PHE A 322 15.49 7.57 17.67
N SER A 323 15.55 8.51 18.64
CA SER A 323 16.79 9.19 19.07
C SER A 323 17.94 8.23 19.37
N ASN A 324 17.67 7.09 20.00
CA ASN A 324 18.72 6.22 20.54
C ASN A 324 19.34 5.26 19.49
N LYS A 325 18.79 5.17 18.27
CA LYS A 325 19.42 4.38 17.21
C LYS A 325 20.61 5.10 16.59
N ILE A 326 21.78 4.46 16.65
CA ILE A 326 23.04 4.96 16.11
C ILE A 326 23.20 4.60 14.63
N THR A 327 22.57 3.50 14.17
CA THR A 327 22.64 3.06 12.77
C THR A 327 21.28 2.88 12.13
N GLU A 328 21.26 2.96 10.80
CA GLU A 328 20.10 2.67 9.95
C GLU A 328 19.90 1.15 9.80
N ASP A 329 18.66 0.69 9.85
CA ASP A 329 18.33 -0.74 10.00
C ASP A 329 18.67 -1.58 8.76
N TYR A 330 18.59 -1.02 7.54
CA TYR A 330 18.78 -1.77 6.30
C TYR A 330 20.22 -1.79 5.79
N THR A 331 20.96 -0.70 6.01
CA THR A 331 22.31 -0.51 5.48
C THR A 331 23.39 -0.53 6.56
N ASN A 332 22.99 -0.53 7.84
CA ASN A 332 23.88 -0.36 8.99
C ASN A 332 24.73 0.92 8.93
N THR A 333 24.26 1.92 8.18
CA THR A 333 24.92 3.23 8.01
C THR A 333 24.80 4.03 9.30
N THR A 334 25.88 4.69 9.74
CA THR A 334 25.88 5.46 10.98
C THR A 334 25.13 6.78 10.82
N TYR A 335 24.19 7.07 11.70
CA TYR A 335 23.53 8.37 11.73
C TYR A 335 24.46 9.43 12.31
N ILE A 336 24.52 10.58 11.65
CA ILE A 336 25.31 11.71 12.13
C ILE A 336 24.51 12.50 13.18
N GLU A 337 25.12 12.70 14.35
CA GLU A 337 24.52 13.51 15.42
C GLU A 337 24.95 14.96 15.34
N ASN A 338 26.17 15.18 14.87
CA ASN A 338 26.78 16.47 14.57
C ASN A 338 27.62 16.31 13.30
N LEU A 339 27.96 17.43 12.68
CA LEU A 339 28.81 17.42 11.50
C LEU A 339 30.32 17.34 11.85
N ASN A 340 30.71 17.58 13.10
CA ASN A 340 32.10 17.51 13.58
C ASN A 340 32.74 16.13 13.46
N ASN A 341 31.93 15.07 13.40
CA ASN A 341 32.41 13.69 13.30
C ASN A 341 32.82 13.28 11.87
N ILE A 342 32.84 14.21 10.91
CA ILE A 342 33.09 13.91 9.50
C ILE A 342 34.06 14.94 8.92
N ASP A 343 34.93 14.50 8.01
CA ASP A 343 35.77 15.39 7.20
C ASP A 343 34.91 16.11 6.14
N TYR A 344 34.47 17.32 6.48
CA TYR A 344 33.60 18.16 5.64
C TYR A 344 34.13 18.38 4.22
N LYS A 345 35.45 18.47 4.04
CA LYS A 345 36.05 18.79 2.75
C LYS A 345 36.00 17.63 1.76
N LYS A 346 35.89 16.41 2.28
CA LYS A 346 35.78 15.16 1.52
C LYS A 346 34.40 14.54 1.63
N THR A 347 33.39 15.34 1.97
CA THR A 347 32.03 14.85 2.17
C THR A 347 31.03 15.61 1.31
N LEU A 348 30.19 14.84 0.62
CA LEU A 348 29.05 15.30 -0.12
C LEU A 348 27.78 15.01 0.66
N PHE A 349 26.93 16.02 0.79
CA PHE A 349 25.61 15.87 1.39
C PHE A 349 24.59 15.74 0.27
N VAL A 350 23.86 14.64 0.24
CA VAL A 350 22.78 14.38 -0.72
C VAL A 350 21.45 14.52 0.00
N LEU A 351 20.82 15.67 -0.16
CA LEU A 351 19.56 16.05 0.50
C LEU A 351 18.45 16.22 -0.52
N ASP A 352 17.28 15.68 -0.22
CA ASP A 352 16.04 15.98 -0.92
C ASP A 352 15.10 16.80 -0.02
N ASP A 353 13.97 17.23 -0.58
CA ASP A 353 12.96 17.99 0.17
C ASP A 353 12.48 17.28 1.43
N LEU A 354 12.32 15.95 1.39
CA LEU A 354 11.86 15.16 2.52
C LEU A 354 12.91 15.13 3.63
N THR A 355 14.18 14.96 3.28
CA THR A 355 15.30 15.00 4.23
C THR A 355 15.39 16.37 4.88
N ILE A 356 15.27 17.44 4.10
CA ILE A 356 15.31 18.82 4.61
C ILE A 356 14.15 19.09 5.56
N LYS A 357 12.91 18.76 5.15
CA LYS A 357 11.69 19.05 5.94
C LYS A 357 11.59 18.18 7.19
N ASN A 358 11.96 16.90 7.08
CA ASN A 358 11.68 15.89 8.10
C ASN A 358 12.92 15.41 8.87
N SER A 359 14.09 16.06 8.72
CA SER A 359 15.26 15.74 9.54
C SER A 359 14.94 15.87 11.04
N ILE A 360 15.35 14.88 11.82
CA ILE A 360 15.20 14.91 13.29
C ILE A 360 16.08 16.01 13.89
N ASN A 361 17.26 16.24 13.31
CA ASN A 361 18.18 17.29 13.72
C ASN A 361 18.21 18.41 12.67
N LYS A 362 17.30 19.38 12.80
CA LYS A 362 17.24 20.55 11.90
C LYS A 362 18.53 21.38 11.90
N LYS A 363 19.27 21.41 13.02
CA LYS A 363 20.54 22.14 13.10
C LYS A 363 21.57 21.63 12.09
N ILE A 364 21.65 20.32 11.87
CA ILE A 364 22.55 19.76 10.85
C ILE A 364 22.16 20.26 9.45
N ILE A 365 20.87 20.30 9.14
CA ILE A 365 20.39 20.81 7.85
C ILE A 365 20.71 22.29 7.69
N ASP A 366 20.49 23.09 8.75
CA ASP A 366 20.79 24.51 8.74
C ASP A 366 22.30 24.78 8.60
N GLU A 367 23.15 24.02 9.28
CA GLU A 367 24.60 24.09 9.15
C GLU A 367 25.06 23.72 7.73
N ILE A 368 24.52 22.65 7.13
CA ILE A 368 24.83 22.30 5.73
C ILE A 368 24.41 23.43 4.79
N LYS A 369 23.21 23.97 4.95
CA LYS A 369 22.71 25.05 4.08
C LYS A 369 23.51 26.35 4.21
N ASN A 370 24.02 26.66 5.40
CA ASN A 370 24.76 27.90 5.65
C ASN A 370 26.24 27.78 5.26
N ASN A 371 26.85 26.60 5.39
CA ASN A 371 28.29 26.41 5.25
C ASN A 371 28.70 25.68 3.96
N CYS A 372 27.75 25.13 3.20
CA CYS A 372 28.04 24.30 2.04
C CYS A 372 27.35 24.85 0.80
N LEU A 373 28.01 24.73 -0.35
CA LEU A 373 27.51 25.18 -1.64
C LEU A 373 26.71 24.07 -2.31
N LEU A 374 25.53 24.41 -2.83
CA LEU A 374 24.77 23.54 -3.71
C LEU A 374 25.50 23.46 -5.06
N ILE A 375 26.16 22.33 -5.32
CA ILE A 375 26.98 22.12 -6.53
C ILE A 375 26.22 21.40 -7.66
N TYR A 376 25.07 20.80 -7.36
CA TYR A 376 24.21 20.14 -8.33
C TYR A 376 22.77 20.08 -7.84
N SER A 377 21.82 20.18 -8.76
CA SER A 377 20.39 19.98 -8.53
C SER A 377 19.75 19.30 -9.74
N ASP A 378 18.79 18.41 -9.49
CA ASP A 378 17.97 17.81 -10.55
C ASP A 378 16.87 18.75 -11.10
N LEU A 379 16.59 19.86 -10.43
CA LEU A 379 15.62 20.89 -10.83
C LEU A 379 16.22 22.29 -10.67
N PRO A 380 16.89 22.84 -11.70
CA PRO A 380 17.41 24.19 -11.63
C PRO A 380 16.24 25.20 -11.56
N GLY A 381 16.13 25.92 -10.43
CA GLY A 381 15.31 27.14 -10.31
C GLY A 381 13.86 27.00 -9.82
N LEU A 382 13.44 25.85 -9.29
CA LEU A 382 12.11 25.67 -8.70
C LEU A 382 12.22 25.02 -7.32
N GLU A 383 12.11 25.83 -6.26
CA GLU A 383 12.25 25.38 -4.86
C GLU A 383 11.06 24.59 -4.31
N GLU A 384 9.96 24.45 -5.05
CA GLU A 384 8.71 24.12 -4.37
C GLU A 384 8.42 22.62 -4.18
N TYR A 385 8.75 21.70 -5.10
CA TYR A 385 8.48 20.26 -4.88
C TYR A 385 9.35 19.32 -5.73
N ASN A 386 9.85 18.24 -5.11
CA ASN A 386 10.58 17.10 -5.71
C ASN A 386 12.05 17.34 -6.03
N PHE A 387 12.72 18.18 -5.26
CA PHE A 387 14.13 18.50 -5.44
C PHE A 387 15.04 17.51 -4.71
N ILE A 388 16.15 17.13 -5.35
CA ILE A 388 17.34 16.58 -4.72
C ILE A 388 18.59 17.32 -5.19
N GLY A 389 19.45 17.63 -4.23
CA GLY A 389 20.69 18.36 -4.47
C GLY A 389 21.92 17.65 -3.94
N ILE A 390 23.08 18.18 -4.33
CA ILE A 390 24.37 17.84 -3.75
C ILE A 390 24.97 19.10 -3.15
N TRP A 391 25.25 19.08 -1.86
CA TRP A 391 25.94 20.16 -1.16
C TRP A 391 27.36 19.72 -0.84
N LYS A 392 28.33 20.59 -1.11
CA LYS A 392 29.74 20.39 -0.77
C LYS A 392 30.24 21.58 0.04
N CYS A 393 30.89 21.28 1.16
CA CYS A 393 31.43 22.29 2.07
C CYS A 393 32.90 22.57 1.69
N ASN A 394 33.33 23.82 1.85
CA ASN A 394 34.68 24.26 1.49
C ASN A 394 35.69 24.16 2.63
#